data_AF-A0A7X9GET4-F1
#
_entry.id   AF-A0A7X9GET4-F1
#
_cell.length_a   1.000
_cell.length_b   1.000
_cell.length_c   1.000
_cell.angle_alpha   90.00
_cell.angle_beta   90.00
_cell.angle_gamma   90.00
#
_symmetry.space_group_name_H-M   'P 1'
#
loop_
_entity.id
_entity.type
_entity.pdbx_description
1 polymer ?
#
loop_
_entity_poly.entity_id
_entity_poly.type
_entity_poly.pdbx_seq_one_letter_code
_entity_poly.pdbx_strand_id
1 'polypeptide(L)' 'ALVEQRNHFAVGDQLEVLVPGEIDFNQNVSRIIDEEGRLVDAAPHPRQLIKVPFARPVPPYTIIRKIV' A
#
# COMPACT_ATOMS: atom_id res chain seq x y z
N ALA A 1 7.15 1.35 2.36
CA ALA A 1 6.72 2.65 2.89
C ALA A 1 5.60 2.45 3.90
N LEU A 2 5.38 3.43 4.79
CA LEU A 2 4.26 3.47 5.72
C LEU A 2 3.03 4.02 4.99
N VAL A 3 1.88 3.38 5.15
CA VAL A 3 0.65 3.67 4.41
C VAL A 3 -0.52 3.66 5.39
N GLU A 4 -1.35 4.71 5.37
CA GLU A 4 -2.64 4.70 6.07
C GLU A 4 -3.68 4.02 5.19
N GLN A 5 -4.26 2.92 5.67
CA GLN A 5 -5.32 2.23 4.95
C GLN A 5 -6.62 3.04 5.04
N ARG A 6 -7.14 3.49 3.88
CA ARG A 6 -8.46 4.16 3.79
C ARG A 6 -9.54 3.25 3.20
N ASN A 7 -9.14 2.42 2.24
CA ASN A 7 -9.96 1.41 1.59
C ASN A 7 -9.28 0.04 1.67
N HIS A 8 -10.08 -1.02 1.60
CA HIS A 8 -9.57 -2.38 1.71
C HIS A 8 -8.73 -2.79 0.49
N PHE A 9 -7.55 -3.36 0.76
CA PHE A 9 -6.72 -4.11 -0.18
C PHE A 9 -5.95 -5.19 0.59
N ALA A 10 -5.52 -6.23 -0.13
CA ALA A 10 -4.89 -7.41 0.41
C ALA A 10 -3.64 -7.81 -0.40
N VAL A 11 -2.86 -8.73 0.15
CA VAL A 11 -1.77 -9.41 -0.57
C VAL A 11 -2.35 -10.10 -1.81
N GLY A 12 -1.65 -9.93 -2.95
CA GLY A 12 -2.10 -10.41 -4.26
C GLY A 12 -2.92 -9.40 -5.07
N ASP A 13 -3.48 -8.36 -4.44
CA ASP A 13 -4.18 -7.31 -5.18
C ASP A 13 -3.22 -6.48 -6.03
N GLN A 14 -3.76 -5.92 -7.12
CA GLN A 14 -3.07 -4.96 -7.96
C GLN A 14 -3.43 -3.54 -7.53
N LEU A 15 -2.41 -2.73 -7.24
CA LEU A 15 -2.52 -1.33 -6.89
C LEU A 15 -1.96 -0.46 -8.00
N GLU A 16 -2.62 0.67 -8.21
CA GLU A 16 -2.07 1.82 -8.91
C GLU A 16 -1.57 2.84 -7.90
N VAL A 17 -0.35 3.32 -8.12
CA VAL A 17 0.40 4.20 -7.23
C VAL A 17 0.59 5.53 -7.96
N LEU A 18 -0.13 6.53 -7.46
CA LEU A 18 -0.17 7.88 -7.99
C LEU A 18 0.85 8.74 -7.24
N VAL A 19 1.96 9.07 -7.91
CA VAL A 19 3.12 9.70 -7.27
C VAL A 19 3.14 11.21 -7.57
N PRO A 20 3.09 12.08 -6.54
CA PRO A 20 3.12 13.53 -6.75
C PRO A 20 4.38 13.99 -7.48
N GLY A 21 4.21 14.56 -8.68
CA GLY A 21 5.31 15.13 -9.46
C GLY A 21 6.21 14.10 -10.16
N GLU A 22 5.85 12.82 -10.15
CA GLU A 22 6.56 11.77 -10.87
C GLU A 22 5.60 10.98 -11.77
N ILE A 23 6.14 9.97 -12.45
CA ILE A 23 5.33 9.04 -13.24
C ILE A 23 4.55 8.15 -12.26
N ASP A 24 3.34 7.73 -12.63
CA ASP A 24 2.56 6.74 -11.89
C ASP A 24 2.97 5.31 -12.25
N PHE A 25 2.57 4.32 -11.47
CA PHE A 25 2.86 2.91 -11.78
C PHE A 25 1.91 1.95 -11.11
N ASN A 26 1.83 0.75 -11.68
CA ASN A 26 1.07 -0.35 -11.08
C ASN A 26 2.02 -1.35 -10.43
N GLN A 27 1.57 -1.96 -9.35
CA GLN A 27 2.27 -3.08 -8.74
C GLN A 27 1.31 -4.05 -8.05
N ASN A 28 1.78 -5.28 -7.85
CA ASN A 28 1.08 -6.24 -7.00
C ASN A 28 1.52 -6.09 -5.54
N VAL A 29 0.60 -6.28 -4.60
CA VAL A 29 0.91 -6.29 -3.17
C VAL A 29 1.55 -7.62 -2.82
N SER A 30 2.85 -7.63 -2.58
CA SER A 30 3.60 -8.87 -2.26
C SER A 30 3.51 -9.27 -0.78
N ARG A 31 3.40 -8.29 0.13
CA ARG A 31 3.22 -8.49 1.57
C ARG A 31 2.73 -7.21 2.23
N ILE A 32 2.02 -7.37 3.33
CA ILE A 32 1.63 -6.28 4.23
C ILE A 32 2.18 -6.60 5.61
N ILE A 33 2.74 -5.59 6.28
CA ILE A 33 3.26 -5.69 7.63
C ILE A 33 2.48 -4.72 8.52
N ASP A 34 1.92 -5.20 9.62
CA ASP A 34 1.18 -4.37 10.59
C ASP A 34 2.13 -3.56 11.51
N GLU A 35 1.55 -2.85 12.47
CA GLU A 35 2.28 -2.01 13.43
C GLU A 35 3.11 -2.85 14.41
N GLU A 36 2.68 -4.06 14.71
CA GLU A 36 3.40 -5.04 15.53
C GLU A 36 4.51 -5.77 14.77
N GLY A 37 4.67 -5.50 13.47
CA GLY A 37 5.71 -6.12 12.63
C GLY A 37 5.34 -7.50 12.11
N ARG A 38 4.07 -7.92 12.20
CA ARG A 38 3.58 -9.21 11.72
C ARG A 38 3.16 -9.12 10.26
N LEU A 39 3.34 -10.23 9.55
CA LEU A 39 2.80 -10.39 8.20
C LEU A 39 1.29 -10.63 8.29
N VAL A 40 0.53 -9.87 7.53
CA VAL A 40 -0.93 -9.96 7.45
C VAL A 40 -1.38 -9.99 5.99
N ASP A 41 -2.52 -10.63 5.73
CA ASP A 41 -3.09 -10.70 4.38
C ASP A 41 -3.75 -9.38 3.96
N ALA A 42 -4.27 -8.61 4.92
CA ALA A 42 -4.85 -7.28 4.73
C ALA A 42 -4.76 -6.49 6.05
N ALA A 43 -4.95 -5.17 5.99
CA ALA A 43 -5.05 -4.36 7.21
C ALA A 43 -6.32 -4.76 8.02
N PRO A 44 -6.20 -5.24 9.27
CA PRO A 44 -7.35 -5.70 10.06
C PRO A 44 -8.29 -4.59 10.52
N HIS A 45 -7.82 -3.34 10.59
CA HIS A 45 -8.63 -2.21 11.06
C HIS A 45 -8.63 -1.03 10.06
N PRO A 46 -9.77 -0.33 9.88
CA PRO A 46 -9.80 0.91 9.11
C PRO A 46 -8.83 1.94 9.66
N ARG A 47 -8.17 2.72 8.78
CA ARG A 47 -7.19 3.77 9.15
C ARG A 47 -5.93 3.26 9.83
N GLN A 48 -5.71 1.94 9.86
CA GLN A 48 -4.48 1.38 10.39
C GLN A 48 -3.29 1.76 9.50
N LEU A 49 -2.17 2.04 10.15
CA LEU A 49 -0.90 2.24 9.48
C LEU A 49 -0.25 0.88 9.23
N ILE A 50 0.09 0.62 7.97
CA ILE A 50 0.73 -0.62 7.54
C ILE A 50 1.98 -0.30 6.73
N LYS A 51 2.92 -1.23 6.70
CA LYS A 51 4.09 -1.15 5.82
C LYS A 51 3.88 -2.02 4.59
N VAL A 52 4.02 -1.41 3.42
CA VAL A 52 3.94 -2.08 2.12
C VAL A 52 5.24 -1.84 1.36
N PRO A 53 5.91 -2.87 0.82
CA PRO A 53 7.05 -2.68 -0.07
C PRO A 53 6.56 -2.17 -1.44
N PHE A 54 7.23 -1.14 -1.94
CA PHE A 54 6.96 -0.59 -3.27
C PHE A 54 8.14 -0.86 -4.20
N ALA A 55 7.87 -1.03 -5.49
CA ALA A 55 8.90 -1.31 -6.51
C ALA A 55 9.89 -0.14 -6.69
N ARG A 56 9.47 1.07 -6.33
CA ARG A 56 10.29 2.29 -6.34
C ARG A 56 9.99 3.15 -5.10
N PRO A 57 10.83 4.13 -4.76
CA PRO A 57 10.55 5.09 -3.69
C PRO A 57 9.18 5.75 -3.91
N VAL A 58 8.43 5.92 -2.82
CA VAL A 58 7.16 6.63 -2.83
C VAL A 58 7.24 7.79 -1.82
N PRO A 59 7.18 9.05 -2.26
CA PRO A 59 7.20 10.19 -1.36
C PRO A 59 5.92 10.30 -0.52
N PRO A 60 5.93 11.09 0.56
CA PRO A 60 4.72 11.41 1.32
C PRO A 60 3.60 11.91 0.42
N TYR A 61 2.36 11.64 0.81
CA TYR A 61 1.14 12.01 0.06
C TYR A 61 0.95 11.29 -1.29
N THR A 62 1.76 10.26 -1.58
CA THR A 62 1.44 9.28 -2.64
C THR A 62 0.09 8.64 -2.37
N ILE A 63 -0.77 8.60 -3.38
CA ILE A 63 -2.09 7.98 -3.31
C ILE A 63 -1.99 6.58 -3.92
N ILE A 64 -2.60 5.60 -3.27
CA ILE A 64 -2.75 4.26 -3.83
C ILE A 64 -4.22 3.94 -4.04
N ARG A 65 -4.54 3.25 -5.13
CA ARG A 65 -5.89 2.75 -5.39
C ARG A 65 -5.87 1.31 -5.88
N LYS A 66 -6.86 0.53 -5.46
CA LYS A 66 -7.09 -0.82 -5.96
C LYS A 66 -7.65 -0.72 -7.39
N ILE A 67 -7.11 -1.49 -8.33
CA ILE A 67 -7.57 -1.47 -9.73
C ILE A 67 -8.80 -2.37 -9.93
N VAL A 68 -8.90 -3.47 -9.17
CA VAL A 68 -9.95 -4.51 -9.33
C VAL A 68 -10.41 -5.02 -7.98
#